data_AF-A0A5C5W1U1-F1
#
_entry.id   AF-A0A5C5W1U1-F1
#
_cell.length_a   1.000
_cell.length_b   1.000
_cell.length_c   1.000
_cell.angle_alpha   90.00
_cell.angle_beta   90.00
_cell.angle_gamma   90.00
#
_symmetry.space_group_name_H-M   'P 1'
#
loop_
_entity.id
_entity.type
_entity.pdbx_description
1 polymer ?
#
loop_
_entity_poly.entity_id
_entity_poly.type
_entity_poly.pdbx_seq_one_letter_code
_entity_poly.pdbx_strand_id
1 'polypeptide(L)'
;MRAESTSPIDLPAGPPCPVDRMPRRQRNRICIWVMTVGAANFLLYTIIYAGLGGDARNGSRRFMPAEDGSTRAAYFLRGHHIRSLSGEERQVSRAVWVYSYAHSITLPITASAMIISMLVLARPHIIATMRDGYINGQTFVTMFGTIVVVVTLIATTLFAWDFVAQLSAP
;
A
#
# COMPACT_ATOMS: atom_id res chain seq x y z
N MET A 1 57.22 41.50 3.18
CA MET A 1 56.21 40.62 3.80
C MET A 1 55.65 39.71 2.72
N ARG A 2 56.05 38.44 2.69
CA ARG A 2 55.59 37.43 1.73
C ARG A 2 54.71 36.46 2.51
N ALA A 3 53.43 36.38 2.17
CA ALA A 3 52.50 35.44 2.79
C ALA A 3 52.85 34.01 2.36
N GLU A 4 53.00 33.15 3.35
CA GLU A 4 53.40 31.75 3.23
C GLU A 4 52.20 30.92 2.79
N SER A 5 52.32 30.27 1.62
CA SER A 5 51.33 29.39 1.03
C SER A 5 51.29 28.07 1.81
N THR A 6 50.31 27.90 2.68
CA THR A 6 50.01 26.61 3.32
C THR A 6 49.52 25.60 2.28
N SER A 7 50.37 24.63 1.94
CA SER A 7 50.01 23.46 1.15
C SER A 7 48.90 22.65 1.83
N PRO A 8 47.92 22.10 1.08
CA PRO A 8 46.95 21.17 1.64
C PRO A 8 47.65 19.88 2.09
N ILE A 9 47.29 19.41 3.28
CA ILE A 9 47.76 18.14 3.86
C ILE A 9 47.20 17.00 3.00
N ASP A 10 48.06 16.36 2.21
CA ASP A 10 47.74 15.11 1.51
C ASP A 10 47.64 13.97 2.54
N LEU A 11 46.44 13.75 3.06
CA LEU A 11 46.14 12.57 3.87
C LEU A 11 46.15 11.33 2.96
N PRO A 12 46.80 10.22 3.36
CA PRO A 12 46.77 8.98 2.61
C PRO A 12 45.33 8.52 2.41
N ALA A 13 44.95 8.23 1.16
CA ALA A 13 43.63 7.71 0.83
C ALA A 13 43.41 6.40 1.60
N GLY A 14 42.63 6.48 2.68
CA GLY A 14 42.21 5.31 3.43
C GLY A 14 41.45 4.33 2.53
N PRO A 15 41.31 3.05 2.93
CA PRO A 15 40.54 2.10 2.16
C PRO A 15 39.14 2.67 1.86
N PRO A 16 38.66 2.63 0.61
CA PRO A 16 37.40 3.26 0.23
C PRO A 16 36.29 2.75 1.14
N CYS A 17 35.54 3.68 1.73
CA CYS A 17 34.42 3.34 2.60
C CYS A 17 33.50 2.37 1.86
N PRO A 18 32.91 1.35 2.52
CA PRO A 18 32.11 0.31 1.85
C PRO A 18 30.97 0.86 0.97
N VAL A 19 30.47 2.06 1.30
CA VAL A 19 29.43 2.80 0.59
C VAL A 19 29.89 3.37 -0.77
N ASP A 20 31.20 3.53 -0.99
CA ASP A 20 31.78 4.03 -2.24
C ASP A 20 32.01 2.93 -3.30
N ARG A 21 31.77 1.65 -2.97
CA ARG A 21 31.97 0.54 -3.91
C ARG A 21 30.96 0.52 -5.06
N MET A 22 29.76 1.09 -4.87
CA MET A 22 28.72 1.08 -5.88
C MET A 22 28.61 2.45 -6.56
N PRO A 23 28.77 2.53 -7.90
CA PRO A 23 28.57 3.77 -8.63
C PRO A 23 27.21 4.39 -8.34
N ARG A 24 27.17 5.71 -8.08
CA ARG A 24 25.93 6.45 -7.74
C ARG A 24 24.77 6.18 -8.72
N ARG A 25 25.09 6.07 -10.02
CA ARG A 25 24.11 5.72 -11.08
C ARG A 25 23.48 4.34 -10.86
N GLN A 26 24.27 3.35 -10.47
CA GLN A 26 23.79 1.98 -10.23
C GLN A 26 22.91 1.93 -8.97
N ARG A 27 23.36 2.56 -7.87
CA ARG A 27 22.57 2.64 -6.62
C ARG A 27 21.21 3.28 -6.85
N ASN A 28 21.18 4.37 -7.60
CA ASN A 28 19.94 5.07 -7.87
C ASN A 28 19.02 4.31 -8.84
N ARG A 29 19.58 3.61 -9.83
CA ARG A 29 18.81 2.72 -10.71
C ARG A 29 18.13 1.60 -9.91
N ILE A 30 18.84 1.01 -8.93
CA ILE A 30 18.26 0.01 -8.02
C ILE A 30 17.13 0.62 -7.20
N CYS A 31 17.32 1.83 -6.65
CA CYS A 31 16.31 2.54 -5.88
C CYS A 31 15.00 2.73 -6.66
N ILE A 32 15.09 3.16 -7.94
CA ILE A 32 13.93 3.29 -8.83
C ILE A 32 13.27 1.93 -9.08
N TRP A 33 14.05 0.88 -9.37
CA TRP A 33 13.50 -0.46 -9.56
C TRP A 33 12.75 -0.98 -8.34
N VAL A 34 13.29 -0.79 -7.14
CA VAL A 34 12.64 -1.16 -5.88
C VAL A 34 11.30 -0.44 -5.72
N MET A 35 11.24 0.87 -6.03
CA MET A 35 9.98 1.63 -5.99
C MET A 35 8.96 1.11 -7.01
N THR A 36 9.39 0.91 -8.25
CA THR A 36 8.52 0.42 -9.34
C THR A 36 7.96 -0.96 -9.00
N VAL A 37 8.79 -1.88 -8.53
CA VAL A 37 8.36 -3.22 -8.09
C VAL A 37 7.42 -3.12 -6.88
N GLY A 38 7.74 -2.26 -5.90
CA GLY A 38 6.88 -2.04 -4.73
C GLY A 38 5.48 -1.54 -5.11
N ALA A 39 5.38 -0.59 -6.05
CA ALA A 39 4.07 -0.12 -6.50
C ALA A 39 3.34 -1.11 -7.41
N ALA A 40 4.06 -1.85 -8.26
CA ALA A 40 3.45 -2.92 -9.04
C ALA A 40 2.87 -3.99 -8.11
N ASN A 41 3.58 -4.35 -7.04
CA ASN A 41 3.08 -5.25 -6.00
C ASN A 41 1.86 -4.66 -5.29
N PHE A 42 1.89 -3.37 -4.93
CA PHE A 42 0.73 -2.70 -4.33
C PHE A 42 -0.50 -2.71 -5.25
N LEU A 43 -0.32 -2.38 -6.53
CA LEU A 43 -1.35 -2.44 -7.56
C LEU A 43 -1.93 -3.85 -7.67
N LEU A 44 -1.06 -4.85 -7.83
CA LEU A 44 -1.47 -6.24 -7.97
C LEU A 44 -2.22 -6.73 -6.73
N TYR A 45 -1.67 -6.47 -5.54
CA TYR A 45 -2.31 -6.81 -4.28
C TYR A 45 -3.66 -6.12 -4.14
N THR A 46 -3.74 -4.82 -4.43
CA THR A 46 -4.99 -4.05 -4.31
C THR A 46 -6.04 -4.54 -5.29
N ILE A 47 -5.67 -4.84 -6.54
CA ILE A 47 -6.58 -5.39 -7.56
C ILE A 47 -7.05 -6.78 -7.17
N ILE A 48 -6.15 -7.67 -6.76
CA ILE A 48 -6.50 -9.02 -6.30
C ILE A 48 -7.42 -8.92 -5.07
N TYR A 49 -7.07 -8.08 -4.10
CA TYR A 49 -7.83 -7.90 -2.88
C TYR A 49 -9.23 -7.31 -3.16
N ALA A 50 -9.33 -6.32 -4.05
CA ALA A 50 -10.61 -5.76 -4.50
C ALA A 50 -11.45 -6.77 -5.32
N GLY A 51 -10.81 -7.55 -6.20
CA GLY A 51 -11.47 -8.59 -7.00
C GLY A 51 -11.98 -9.75 -6.15
N LEU A 52 -11.22 -10.16 -5.14
CA LEU A 52 -11.64 -11.13 -4.13
C LEU A 52 -12.62 -10.53 -3.11
N GLY A 53 -12.87 -9.22 -3.16
CA GLY A 53 -13.84 -8.52 -2.33
C GLY A 53 -13.40 -8.27 -0.88
N GLY A 54 -12.10 -8.45 -0.58
CA GLY A 54 -11.55 -8.37 0.77
C GLY A 54 -12.20 -9.37 1.75
N ASP A 55 -12.01 -9.14 3.04
CA ASP A 55 -12.73 -9.93 4.08
C ASP A 55 -14.23 -9.56 4.14
N ALA A 56 -14.58 -8.42 3.53
CA ALA A 56 -15.88 -7.77 3.53
C ALA A 56 -16.94 -8.49 2.67
N ARG A 57 -16.67 -8.69 1.37
CA ARG A 57 -17.64 -9.26 0.40
C ARG A 57 -17.92 -10.75 0.62
N ASN A 58 -17.07 -11.39 1.42
CA ASN A 58 -17.23 -12.75 1.88
C ASN A 58 -18.18 -12.87 3.08
N GLY A 59 -18.66 -11.77 3.65
CA GLY A 59 -19.74 -11.78 4.61
C GLY A 59 -21.11 -11.76 3.94
N SER A 60 -22.07 -12.53 4.45
CA SER A 60 -23.47 -12.49 4.01
C SER A 60 -24.40 -12.25 5.20
N ARG A 61 -25.44 -11.44 5.00
CA ARG A 61 -26.56 -11.34 5.96
C ARG A 61 -27.61 -12.35 5.54
N ARG A 62 -27.98 -13.27 6.42
CA ARG A 62 -29.12 -14.17 6.20
C ARG A 62 -30.13 -13.99 7.31
N PHE A 63 -31.39 -13.99 6.94
CA PHE A 63 -32.50 -14.00 7.88
C PHE A 63 -32.79 -15.43 8.25
N MET A 64 -32.58 -15.77 9.52
CA MET A 64 -32.90 -17.09 10.04
C MET A 64 -34.14 -16.98 10.93
N PRO A 65 -35.12 -17.89 10.77
CA PRO A 65 -36.21 -18.00 11.73
C PRO A 65 -35.61 -18.42 13.07
N ALA A 66 -35.81 -17.59 14.08
CA ALA A 66 -35.46 -17.93 15.46
C ALA A 66 -36.55 -18.86 16.03
N GLU A 67 -36.19 -19.60 17.09
CA GLU A 67 -37.10 -20.58 17.75
C GLU A 67 -38.39 -19.95 18.29
N ASP A 68 -38.41 -18.62 18.43
CA ASP A 68 -39.55 -17.80 18.83
C ASP A 68 -40.45 -17.38 17.66
N GLY A 69 -40.20 -17.85 16.44
CA GLY A 69 -40.92 -17.46 15.23
C GLY A 69 -40.56 -16.07 14.70
N SER A 70 -39.63 -15.35 15.36
CA SER A 70 -39.13 -14.06 14.88
C SER A 70 -38.05 -14.25 13.83
N THR A 71 -37.93 -13.30 12.89
CA THR A 71 -36.85 -13.32 11.91
C THR A 71 -35.65 -12.56 12.48
N ARG A 72 -34.52 -13.25 12.72
CA ARG A 72 -33.28 -12.60 13.20
C ARG A 72 -32.25 -12.52 12.09
N ALA A 73 -31.62 -11.36 11.96
CA ALA A 73 -30.50 -11.17 11.06
C ALA A 73 -29.25 -11.88 11.62
N ALA A 74 -28.83 -12.95 10.94
CA ALA A 74 -27.57 -13.62 11.18
C ALA A 74 -26.50 -13.06 10.24
N TYR A 75 -25.37 -12.63 10.81
CA TYR A 75 -24.24 -12.09 10.08
C TYR A 75 -23.21 -13.20 9.90
N PHE A 76 -22.86 -13.52 8.67
CA PHE A 76 -21.82 -14.49 8.36
C PHE A 76 -20.58 -13.75 7.85
N LEU A 77 -19.41 -14.29 8.14
CA LEU A 77 -18.14 -13.92 7.53
C LEU A 77 -17.53 -15.18 6.91
N ARG A 78 -16.87 -15.03 5.77
CA ARG A 78 -16.14 -16.09 5.08
C ARG A 78 -14.72 -15.57 4.80
N GLY A 79 -13.75 -16.45 4.63
CA GLY A 79 -12.38 -16.05 4.28
C GLY A 79 -11.32 -16.33 5.34
N HIS A 80 -10.10 -15.86 5.04
CA HIS A 80 -8.82 -16.35 5.54
C HIS A 80 -8.62 -16.28 7.07
N HIS A 81 -9.46 -15.50 7.78
CA HIS A 81 -9.42 -15.41 9.24
C HIS A 81 -10.09 -16.57 9.98
N ILE A 82 -10.86 -17.41 9.29
CA ILE A 82 -11.38 -18.66 9.86
C ILE A 82 -10.35 -19.74 9.56
N ARG A 83 -9.65 -20.21 10.60
CA ARG A 83 -8.67 -21.32 10.53
C ARG A 83 -9.35 -22.66 10.24
N SER A 84 -10.13 -22.77 9.16
CA SER A 84 -10.57 -24.06 8.62
C SER A 84 -10.15 -24.15 7.16
N LEU A 85 -9.54 -25.27 6.78
CA LEU A 85 -9.21 -25.57 5.37
C LEU A 85 -10.45 -25.71 4.49
N SER A 86 -11.66 -25.71 5.07
CA SER A 86 -12.95 -25.86 4.36
C SER A 86 -13.58 -24.55 3.88
N GLY A 87 -13.06 -23.38 4.27
CA GLY A 87 -13.63 -22.08 3.85
C GLY A 87 -15.05 -21.84 4.38
N GLU A 88 -15.38 -22.42 5.54
CA GLU A 88 -16.73 -22.39 6.10
C GLU A 88 -17.12 -21.01 6.63
N GLU A 89 -18.35 -20.61 6.30
CA GLU A 89 -18.99 -19.38 6.77
C GLU A 89 -19.24 -19.47 8.27
N ARG A 90 -18.65 -18.55 9.05
CA ARG A 90 -18.89 -18.47 10.50
C ARG A 90 -19.90 -17.37 10.80
N GLN A 91 -20.91 -17.71 11.59
CA GLN A 91 -21.82 -16.72 12.15
C GLN A 91 -21.06 -15.87 13.18
N VAL A 92 -21.15 -14.55 13.04
CA VAL A 92 -20.55 -13.56 13.91
C VAL A 92 -21.59 -12.55 14.39
N SER A 93 -21.20 -11.73 15.37
CA SER A 93 -22.03 -10.62 15.80
C SER A 93 -22.01 -9.49 14.76
N ARG A 94 -23.05 -8.65 14.76
CA ARG A 94 -23.15 -7.44 13.92
C ARG A 94 -21.92 -6.54 14.06
N ALA A 95 -21.43 -6.36 15.28
CA ALA A 95 -20.29 -5.50 15.56
C ALA A 95 -19.00 -6.01 14.88
N VAL A 96 -18.76 -7.33 14.95
CA VAL A 96 -17.62 -7.97 14.28
C VAL A 96 -17.73 -7.83 12.76
N TRP A 97 -18.93 -8.03 12.21
CA TRP A 97 -19.17 -7.85 10.77
C TRP A 97 -18.89 -6.42 10.30
N VAL A 98 -19.41 -5.40 11.00
CA VAL A 98 -19.13 -3.98 10.70
C VAL A 98 -17.64 -3.65 10.83
N TYR A 99 -16.98 -4.16 11.89
CA TYR A 99 -15.55 -3.98 12.10
C TYR A 99 -14.73 -4.55 10.94
N SER A 100 -15.04 -5.76 10.47
CA SER A 100 -14.33 -6.38 9.34
C SER A 100 -14.44 -5.56 8.06
N TYR A 101 -15.59 -4.94 7.80
CA TYR A 101 -15.78 -4.01 6.68
C TYR A 101 -14.95 -2.74 6.82
N ALA A 102 -15.03 -2.08 7.98
CA ALA A 102 -14.25 -0.89 8.26
C ALA A 102 -12.74 -1.17 8.15
N HIS A 103 -12.30 -2.31 8.69
CA HIS A 103 -10.92 -2.77 8.60
C HIS A 103 -10.48 -2.93 7.14
N SER A 104 -11.27 -3.63 6.32
CA SER A 104 -10.99 -3.83 4.89
C SER A 104 -10.87 -2.52 4.12
N ILE A 105 -11.71 -1.52 4.43
CA ILE A 105 -11.65 -0.17 3.84
C ILE A 105 -10.36 0.57 4.24
N THR A 106 -9.91 0.41 5.49
CA THR A 106 -8.70 1.10 5.98
C THR A 106 -7.39 0.53 5.42
N LEU A 107 -7.36 -0.72 4.93
CA LEU A 107 -6.16 -1.34 4.37
C LEU A 107 -5.58 -0.60 3.15
N PRO A 108 -6.32 -0.33 2.06
CA PRO A 108 -5.78 0.41 0.93
C PRO A 108 -5.37 1.85 1.30
N ILE A 109 -6.07 2.47 2.26
CA ILE A 109 -5.74 3.82 2.74
C ILE A 109 -4.38 3.81 3.45
N THR A 110 -4.20 2.96 4.44
CA THR A 110 -2.95 2.87 5.23
C THR A 110 -1.75 2.47 4.37
N ALA A 111 -1.92 1.48 3.49
CA ALA A 111 -0.89 1.06 2.55
C ALA A 111 -0.47 2.22 1.60
N SER A 112 -1.44 2.98 1.09
CA SER A 112 -1.15 4.14 0.23
C SER A 112 -0.40 5.26 0.94
N ALA A 113 -0.77 5.55 2.20
CA ALA A 113 -0.10 6.56 3.01
C ALA A 113 1.37 6.18 3.24
N MET A 114 1.66 4.90 3.49
CA MET A 114 3.04 4.41 3.59
C MET A 114 3.80 4.60 2.27
N ILE A 115 3.22 4.22 1.14
CA ILE A 115 3.88 4.34 -0.17
C ILE A 115 4.15 5.80 -0.53
N ILE A 116 3.19 6.68 -0.32
CA ILE A 116 3.34 8.13 -0.54
C ILE A 116 4.43 8.68 0.38
N SER A 117 4.45 8.28 1.65
CA SER A 117 5.50 8.70 2.59
C SER A 117 6.89 8.29 2.11
N MET A 118 7.05 7.04 1.65
CA MET A 118 8.31 6.55 1.10
C MET A 118 8.70 7.29 -0.19
N LEU A 119 7.73 7.60 -1.05
CA LEU A 119 7.95 8.36 -2.28
C LEU A 119 8.41 9.80 -1.99
N VAL A 120 7.82 10.44 -0.98
CA VAL A 120 8.21 11.79 -0.53
C VAL A 120 9.63 11.77 0.03
N LEU A 121 9.97 10.80 0.88
CA LEU A 121 11.33 10.62 1.41
C LEU A 121 12.36 10.35 0.30
N ALA A 122 11.96 9.61 -0.73
CA ALA A 122 12.81 9.28 -1.86
C ALA A 122 12.97 10.40 -2.90
N ARG A 123 12.07 11.39 -2.92
CA ARG A 123 12.02 12.48 -3.90
C ARG A 123 13.38 13.11 -4.24
N PRO A 124 14.22 13.56 -3.29
CA PRO A 124 15.49 14.20 -3.62
C PRO A 124 16.44 13.25 -4.37
N HIS A 125 16.43 11.96 -4.03
CA HIS A 125 17.23 10.94 -4.72
C HIS A 125 16.72 10.71 -6.15
N ILE A 126 15.40 10.66 -6.34
CA ILE A 126 14.78 10.49 -7.66
C ILE A 126 15.16 11.67 -8.58
N ILE A 127 14.98 12.91 -8.10
CA ILE A 127 15.30 14.13 -8.86
C ILE A 127 16.78 14.17 -9.24
N ALA A 128 17.68 13.85 -8.30
CA ALA A 128 19.12 13.83 -8.58
C ALA A 128 19.52 12.79 -9.64
N THR A 129 18.77 11.69 -9.73
CA THR A 129 19.06 10.57 -10.66
C THR A 129 18.54 10.82 -12.06
N MET A 130 17.34 11.42 -12.14
CA MET A 130 16.63 11.61 -13.40
C MET A 130 16.98 12.94 -14.07
N ARG A 131 18.00 13.65 -13.58
CA ARG A 131 18.44 14.94 -14.14
C ARG A 131 18.85 14.85 -15.61
N ASP A 132 19.42 13.73 -16.03
CA ASP A 132 19.86 13.47 -17.40
C ASP A 132 18.89 12.54 -18.18
N GLY A 133 17.74 12.20 -17.59
CA GLY A 133 16.78 11.27 -18.17
C GLY A 133 15.75 11.95 -19.09
N TYR A 134 15.09 11.16 -19.94
CA TYR A 134 13.99 11.65 -20.80
C TYR A 134 12.79 12.21 -20.01
N ILE A 135 12.64 11.84 -18.74
CA ILE A 135 11.54 12.26 -17.87
C ILE A 135 12.13 13.03 -16.68
N ASN A 136 11.58 14.21 -16.38
CA ASN A 136 11.93 14.97 -15.19
C ASN A 136 11.56 14.17 -13.92
N GLY A 137 12.49 14.02 -12.98
CA GLY A 137 12.26 13.30 -11.72
C GLY A 137 11.10 13.85 -10.89
N GLN A 138 10.80 15.15 -10.99
CA GLN A 138 9.61 15.73 -10.35
C GLN A 138 8.33 15.20 -10.99
N THR A 139 8.25 15.16 -12.32
CA THR A 139 7.12 14.59 -13.05
C THR A 139 6.93 13.11 -12.70
N PHE A 140 8.02 12.36 -12.59
CA PHE A 140 7.98 10.95 -12.18
C PHE A 140 7.33 10.77 -10.80
N VAL A 141 7.79 11.52 -9.80
CA VAL A 141 7.23 11.48 -8.44
C VAL A 141 5.75 11.85 -8.43
N THR A 142 5.37 12.92 -9.13
CA THR A 142 3.96 13.35 -9.21
C THR A 142 3.10 12.28 -9.87
N MET A 143 3.50 11.76 -11.03
CA MET A 143 2.75 10.71 -11.74
C MET A 143 2.55 9.47 -10.86
N PHE A 144 3.61 9.03 -10.19
CA PHE A 144 3.55 7.83 -9.35
C PHE A 144 2.67 8.03 -8.12
N GLY A 145 2.77 9.18 -7.47
CA GLY A 145 1.89 9.56 -6.36
C GLY A 145 0.44 9.62 -6.80
N THR A 146 0.14 10.22 -7.95
CA THR A 146 -1.21 10.29 -8.52
C THR A 146 -1.79 8.91 -8.78
N ILE A 147 -1.02 7.98 -9.36
CA ILE A 147 -1.49 6.60 -9.60
C ILE A 147 -1.88 5.92 -8.28
N VAL A 148 -1.02 6.02 -7.26
CA VAL A 148 -1.30 5.43 -5.94
C VAL A 148 -2.59 6.00 -5.35
N VAL A 149 -2.75 7.34 -5.37
CA VAL A 149 -3.95 8.01 -4.86
C VAL A 149 -5.21 7.56 -5.61
N VAL A 150 -5.18 7.52 -6.94
CA VAL A 150 -6.33 7.13 -7.77
C VAL A 150 -6.74 5.68 -7.49
N VAL A 151 -5.77 4.76 -7.46
CA VAL A 151 -6.02 3.34 -7.18
C VAL A 151 -6.63 3.16 -5.80
N THR A 152 -6.07 3.82 -4.79
CA THR A 152 -6.61 3.78 -3.43
C THR A 152 -8.02 4.34 -3.36
N LEU A 153 -8.31 5.45 -4.03
CA LEU A 153 -9.63 6.05 -4.05
C LEU A 153 -10.65 5.11 -4.69
N ILE A 154 -10.31 4.49 -5.81
CA ILE A 154 -11.16 3.49 -6.48
C ILE A 154 -11.43 2.32 -5.55
N ALA A 155 -10.39 1.69 -4.99
CA ALA A 155 -10.55 0.54 -4.10
C ALA A 155 -11.38 0.87 -2.86
N THR A 156 -11.11 2.02 -2.23
CA THR A 156 -11.86 2.51 -1.06
C THR A 156 -13.33 2.72 -1.40
N THR A 157 -13.62 3.33 -2.54
CA THR A 157 -14.99 3.59 -3.01
C THR A 157 -15.73 2.28 -3.29
N LEU A 158 -15.08 1.31 -3.93
CA LEU A 158 -15.67 0.00 -4.21
C LEU A 158 -16.04 -0.73 -2.91
N PHE A 159 -15.14 -0.74 -1.92
CA PHE A 159 -15.44 -1.37 -0.62
C PHE A 159 -16.51 -0.63 0.17
N ALA A 160 -16.50 0.71 0.16
CA ALA A 160 -17.53 1.51 0.81
C ALA A 160 -18.90 1.30 0.17
N TRP A 161 -18.96 1.21 -1.16
CA TRP A 161 -20.19 0.93 -1.90
C TRP A 161 -20.75 -0.45 -1.57
N ASP A 162 -19.90 -1.49 -1.59
CA ASP A 162 -20.29 -2.85 -1.22
C ASP A 162 -20.83 -2.91 0.21
N PHE A 163 -20.19 -2.21 1.15
CA PHE A 163 -20.64 -2.10 2.54
C PHE A 163 -22.03 -1.49 2.65
N VAL A 164 -22.27 -0.36 1.98
CA VAL A 164 -23.57 0.31 1.98
C VAL A 164 -24.64 -0.58 1.35
N ALA A 165 -24.33 -1.25 0.23
CA ALA A 165 -25.23 -2.18 -0.41
C ALA A 165 -25.64 -3.32 0.53
N GLN A 166 -24.70 -3.94 1.23
CA GLN A 166 -24.97 -5.01 2.20
C GLN A 166 -25.74 -4.53 3.45
N LEU A 167 -25.50 -3.29 3.90
CA LEU A 167 -26.28 -2.68 4.98
C LEU A 167 -27.74 -2.42 4.57
N SER A 168 -27.95 -1.94 3.35
CA SER A 168 -29.26 -1.56 2.81
C SER A 168 -30.07 -2.72 2.25
N ALA A 169 -29.42 -3.86 1.94
CA ALA A 169 -30.10 -5.06 1.47
C ALA A 169 -31.22 -5.40 2.46
N PRO A 170 -32.44 -5.74 1.99
CA PRO A 170 -33.57 -6.10 2.84
C PRO A 170 -33.35 -7.44 3.55
#